data_AF-A0A956HHW5-F1
#
_entry.id   AF-A0A956HHW5-F1
#
_cell.length_a   1.000
_cell.length_b   1.000
_cell.length_c   1.000
_cell.angle_alpha   90.00
_cell.angle_beta   90.00
_cell.angle_gamma   90.00
#
_symmetry.space_group_name_H-M   'P 1'
#
loop_
_entity.id
_entity.type
_entity.pdbx_description
1 polymer ?
#
loop_
_entity_poly.entity_id
_entity_poly.type
_entity_poly.pdbx_seq_one_letter_code
_entity_poly.pdbx_strand_id
1 'polypeptide(L)'
;DGCTNTCTLNGDPALCGDGVIQPGEECDDGNIINDDACANDCTLNGAPLCGDGVIQPGEECDDGNDINDDACTNTCALPACGDGILQPGEECDDGNADDNDGCAADCTLE
;
A
#
# COMPACT_ATOMS: atom_id res chain seq x y z
N ASP A 1 10.26 27.21 12.86
CA ASP A 1 10.04 25.75 12.85
C ASP A 1 8.56 25.37 13.00
N GLY A 2 7.61 26.31 13.10
CA GLY A 2 6.20 26.04 12.78
C GLY A 2 5.45 25.16 13.79
N CYS A 3 6.07 24.78 14.90
CA CYS A 3 5.43 24.02 15.98
C CYS A 3 5.01 24.95 17.13
N THR A 4 3.81 24.74 17.68
CA THR A 4 3.40 25.35 18.96
C THR A 4 3.57 24.34 20.11
N ASN A 5 3.48 24.80 21.37
CA ASN A 5 3.68 23.95 22.56
C ASN A 5 2.53 22.96 22.86
N THR A 6 1.63 22.80 21.90
CA THR A 6 0.70 21.68 21.77
C THR A 6 1.16 20.92 20.53
N CYS A 7 1.39 19.61 20.62
CA CYS A 7 1.83 18.75 19.52
C CYS A 7 0.79 18.68 18.38
N THR A 8 0.61 19.78 17.65
CA THR A 8 -0.22 19.87 16.46
C THR A 8 0.52 20.76 15.46
N LEU A 9 0.92 20.16 14.33
CA LEU A 9 1.43 20.88 13.16
C LEU A 9 0.26 21.60 12.47
N ASN A 10 0.53 22.75 11.87
CA ASN A 10 -0.46 23.73 11.41
C ASN A 10 -1.54 23.17 10.45
N GLY A 11 -2.82 23.37 10.79
CA GLY A 11 -3.94 23.21 9.84
C GLY A 11 -5.26 22.71 10.44
N ASP A 12 -5.66 23.17 11.61
CA ASP A 12 -6.83 22.62 12.33
C ASP A 12 -8.18 23.06 11.69
N PRO A 13 -8.89 22.10 11.05
CA PRO A 13 -10.17 21.61 11.57
C PRO A 13 -10.10 20.08 11.78
N ALA A 14 -9.21 19.71 12.71
CA ALA A 14 -8.96 18.43 13.39
C ALA A 14 -9.45 17.18 12.65
N LEU A 15 -8.61 16.38 11.98
CA LEU A 15 -7.33 15.87 12.47
C LEU A 15 -6.56 15.18 11.34
N CYS A 16 -6.81 15.58 10.09
CA CYS A 16 -6.18 15.07 8.87
C CYS A 16 -4.91 14.24 9.07
N GLY A 17 -5.03 12.94 8.79
CA GLY A 17 -3.99 11.94 9.04
C GLY A 17 -4.23 11.13 10.31
N ASP A 18 -5.45 11.12 10.88
CA ASP A 18 -5.81 10.28 12.04
C ASP A 18 -6.55 8.98 11.68
N GLY A 19 -6.84 8.80 10.39
CA GLY A 19 -7.50 7.65 9.81
C GLY A 19 -9.03 7.72 9.91
N VAL A 20 -9.59 8.88 10.23
CA VAL A 20 -11.04 9.07 10.41
C VAL A 20 -11.52 10.28 9.62
N ILE A 21 -12.23 10.03 8.52
CA ILE A 21 -12.86 11.10 7.74
C ILE A 21 -13.88 11.88 8.59
N GLN A 22 -13.60 13.16 8.83
CA GLN A 22 -14.41 14.10 9.60
C GLN A 22 -15.17 15.10 8.70
N PRO A 23 -16.19 15.81 9.23
CA PRO A 23 -16.88 16.84 8.46
C PRO A 23 -15.95 17.98 8.03
N GLY A 24 -15.67 18.08 6.73
CA GLY A 24 -14.77 19.07 6.15
C GLY A 24 -13.57 18.46 5.43
N GLU A 25 -13.33 17.16 5.63
CA GLU A 25 -12.30 16.39 4.95
C GLU A 25 -12.89 15.68 3.72
N GLU A 26 -12.16 15.68 2.60
CA GLU A 26 -12.52 14.88 1.41
C GLU A 26 -12.00 13.44 1.52
N CYS A 27 -10.92 13.26 2.28
CA CYS A 27 -10.25 12.00 2.60
C CYS A 27 -9.51 12.15 3.94
N ASP A 28 -9.15 11.03 4.56
CA ASP A 28 -8.17 10.95 5.65
C ASP A 28 -7.61 9.53 5.61
N ASP A 29 -6.33 9.39 5.29
CA ASP A 29 -5.64 8.12 5.13
C ASP A 29 -4.76 7.75 6.34
N GLY A 30 -4.84 8.51 7.44
CA GLY A 30 -4.16 8.12 8.68
C GLY A 30 -2.65 8.26 8.66
N ASN A 31 -2.09 8.95 7.68
CA ASN A 31 -0.66 9.24 7.60
C ASN A 31 -0.42 10.77 7.42
N ILE A 32 0.84 11.19 7.25
CA ILE A 32 1.17 12.60 6.94
C ILE A 32 1.99 12.76 5.64
N ILE A 33 1.77 11.84 4.72
CA ILE A 33 2.36 11.82 3.39
C ILE A 33 1.47 12.70 2.49
N ASN A 34 2.04 13.33 1.47
CA ASN A 34 1.33 14.30 0.62
C ASN A 34 1.26 13.86 -0.85
N ASP A 35 2.02 12.82 -1.19
CA ASP A 35 2.24 12.33 -2.55
C ASP A 35 1.54 10.97 -2.75
N ASP A 36 0.43 10.76 -2.03
CA ASP A 36 -0.43 9.58 -2.04
C ASP A 36 -1.88 9.98 -2.38
N ALA A 37 -2.86 9.12 -2.08
CA ALA A 37 -4.25 9.40 -2.44
C ALA A 37 -4.85 10.58 -1.65
N CYS A 38 -4.32 10.92 -0.46
CA CYS A 38 -4.87 11.96 0.40
C CYS A 38 -3.81 12.96 0.88
N ALA A 39 -3.93 14.20 0.45
CA ALA A 39 -3.06 15.26 0.93
C ALA A 39 -3.17 15.46 2.45
N ASN A 40 -2.11 16.01 3.05
CA ASN A 40 -2.08 16.51 4.42
C ASN A 40 -3.07 17.65 4.72
N ASP A 41 -3.73 18.21 3.70
CA ASP A 41 -4.83 19.16 3.85
C ASP A 41 -6.21 18.52 3.62
N CYS A 42 -6.27 17.18 3.61
CA CYS A 42 -7.45 16.35 3.46
C CYS A 42 -8.20 16.59 2.16
N THR A 43 -7.45 16.94 1.12
CA THR A 43 -7.93 16.99 -0.26
C THR A 43 -7.42 15.79 -1.04
N LEU A 44 -8.24 15.28 -1.96
CA LEU A 44 -7.80 14.23 -2.86
C LEU A 44 -6.85 14.83 -3.91
N ASN A 45 -5.58 14.43 -3.90
CA ASN A 45 -4.55 15.07 -4.75
C ASN A 45 -3.66 14.09 -5.53
N GLY A 46 -3.75 12.77 -5.33
CA GLY A 46 -2.82 11.83 -5.95
C GLY A 46 -3.37 10.45 -6.29
N ALA A 47 -2.44 9.57 -6.66
CA ALA A 47 -2.66 8.15 -6.84
C ALA A 47 -2.28 7.43 -5.54
N PRO A 48 -2.87 6.26 -5.24
CA PRO A 48 -2.52 5.54 -4.04
C PRO A 48 -1.03 5.18 -4.00
N LEU A 49 -0.42 5.25 -2.81
CA LEU A 49 1.00 5.01 -2.59
C LEU A 49 1.21 3.66 -1.90
N CYS A 50 1.64 2.70 -2.70
CA CYS A 50 1.98 1.39 -2.18
C CYS A 50 3.23 1.41 -1.28
N GLY A 51 3.14 0.75 -0.14
CA GLY A 51 4.21 0.60 0.85
C GLY A 51 4.21 1.67 1.94
N ASP A 52 3.12 2.44 2.09
CA ASP A 52 3.03 3.51 3.08
C ASP A 52 2.39 3.08 4.41
N GLY A 53 1.87 1.86 4.46
CA GLY A 53 1.23 1.21 5.60
C GLY A 53 -0.29 1.41 5.65
N VAL A 54 -0.88 2.02 4.62
CA VAL A 54 -2.29 2.40 4.56
C VAL A 54 -2.92 1.84 3.28
N ILE A 55 -3.93 0.98 3.45
CA ILE A 55 -4.71 0.51 2.30
C ILE A 55 -5.61 1.63 1.79
N GLN A 56 -5.24 2.21 0.66
CA GLN A 56 -5.97 3.28 -0.03
C GLN A 56 -6.92 2.69 -1.12
N PRO A 57 -7.92 3.46 -1.59
CA PRO A 57 -8.83 2.98 -2.62
C PRO A 57 -8.10 2.57 -3.91
N GLY A 58 -8.16 1.29 -4.25
CA GLY A 58 -7.53 0.71 -5.43
C GLY A 58 -6.43 -0.30 -5.10
N GLU A 59 -5.97 -0.33 -3.86
CA GLU A 59 -4.98 -1.29 -3.37
C GLU A 59 -5.68 -2.55 -2.83
N GLU A 60 -5.10 -3.72 -3.09
CA GLU A 60 -5.56 -5.00 -2.51
C GLU A 60 -4.90 -5.26 -1.15
N CYS A 61 -3.69 -4.73 -0.95
CA CYS A 61 -2.90 -4.79 0.28
C CYS A 61 -1.97 -3.59 0.35
N ASP A 62 -1.43 -3.33 1.54
CA ASP A 62 -0.27 -2.48 1.80
C ASP A 62 0.39 -3.00 3.09
N ASP A 63 1.68 -3.31 3.06
CA ASP A 63 2.43 -3.79 4.22
C ASP A 63 3.53 -2.84 4.72
N GLY A 64 3.47 -1.59 4.28
CA GLY A 64 4.26 -0.49 4.80
C GLY A 64 5.74 -0.53 4.42
N ASN A 65 6.08 -1.22 3.33
CA ASN A 65 7.46 -1.28 2.86
C ASN A 65 7.57 -1.52 1.33
N ASP A 66 8.78 -1.43 0.79
CA ASP A 66 9.09 -1.60 -0.65
C ASP A 66 9.70 -2.99 -0.99
N ILE A 67 9.43 -4.00 -0.17
CA ILE A 67 9.86 -5.39 -0.37
C ILE A 67 8.77 -6.08 -1.17
N ASN A 68 9.14 -6.71 -2.28
CA ASN A 68 8.15 -7.22 -3.23
C ASN A 68 7.81 -8.71 -2.99
N ASP A 69 8.64 -9.39 -2.20
CA ASP A 69 8.58 -10.83 -1.89
C ASP A 69 8.12 -11.10 -0.44
N ASP A 70 7.12 -10.38 0.04
CA ASP A 70 6.53 -10.56 1.37
C ASP A 70 4.99 -10.51 1.38
N ALA A 71 4.35 -9.68 2.23
CA ALA A 71 2.91 -9.75 2.45
C ALA A 71 2.13 -8.98 1.39
N CYS A 72 2.77 -8.04 0.69
CA CYS A 72 2.20 -7.28 -0.39
C CYS A 72 3.24 -7.03 -1.48
N THR A 73 2.84 -7.08 -2.75
CA THR A 73 3.75 -6.66 -3.82
C THR A 73 3.87 -5.14 -3.83
N ASN A 74 4.95 -4.60 -4.39
CA ASN A 74 5.16 -3.15 -4.60
C ASN A 74 4.17 -2.53 -5.61
N THR A 75 3.25 -3.34 -6.13
CA THR A 75 2.13 -2.90 -6.99
C THR A 75 0.79 -2.93 -6.27
N CYS A 76 0.81 -3.19 -4.96
CA CYS A 76 -0.37 -3.28 -4.09
C CYS A 76 -1.35 -4.38 -4.50
N ALA A 77 -0.82 -5.44 -5.09
CA ALA A 77 -1.49 -6.70 -5.34
C ALA A 77 -1.03 -7.73 -4.31
N LEU A 78 -1.94 -8.63 -3.93
CA LEU A 78 -1.57 -9.75 -3.07
C LEU A 78 -0.59 -10.69 -3.79
N PRO A 79 0.39 -11.25 -3.08
CA PRO A 79 1.27 -12.29 -3.61
C PRO A 79 0.47 -13.44 -4.24
N ALA A 80 0.83 -13.85 -5.45
CA ALA A 80 0.16 -14.94 -6.13
C ALA A 80 1.12 -15.78 -6.97
N CYS A 81 0.93 -17.10 -6.96
CA CYS A 81 1.67 -17.97 -7.84
C CYS A 81 1.46 -17.63 -9.31
N GLY A 82 2.56 -17.48 -10.05
CA GLY A 82 2.57 -17.10 -11.46
C GLY A 82 2.55 -15.58 -11.68
N ASP A 83 2.84 -14.78 -10.65
CA ASP A 83 2.91 -13.31 -10.75
C ASP A 83 4.29 -12.80 -11.21
N GLY A 84 5.27 -13.70 -11.34
CA GLY A 84 6.64 -13.41 -11.75
C GLY A 84 7.56 -13.05 -10.59
N ILE A 85 7.10 -13.16 -9.34
CA ILE A 85 7.81 -12.83 -8.13
C ILE A 85 7.88 -14.09 -7.27
N LEU A 86 9.09 -14.57 -6.97
CA LEU A 86 9.24 -15.74 -6.12
C LEU A 86 8.97 -15.39 -4.65
N GLN A 87 7.82 -15.81 -4.14
CA GLN A 87 7.36 -15.52 -2.79
C GLN A 87 7.85 -16.52 -1.74
N PRO A 88 7.87 -16.15 -0.45
CA PRO A 88 8.18 -17.07 0.63
C PRO A 88 7.20 -18.24 0.68
N GLY A 89 7.69 -19.45 0.35
CA GLY A 89 6.92 -20.68 0.38
C GLY A 89 6.68 -21.29 -1.00
N GLU A 90 6.95 -20.54 -2.07
CA GLU A 90 6.97 -21.05 -3.44
C GLU A 90 8.31 -21.76 -3.72
N GLU A 91 8.26 -22.86 -4.47
CA GLU A 91 9.47 -23.55 -4.93
C GLU A 91 9.99 -22.98 -6.25
N CYS A 92 9.09 -22.38 -7.04
CA CYS A 92 9.33 -21.70 -8.30
C CYS A 92 8.23 -20.66 -8.55
N ASP A 93 8.50 -19.71 -9.44
CA ASP A 93 7.50 -18.85 -10.08
C ASP A 93 8.07 -18.49 -11.47
N ASP A 94 7.30 -18.74 -12.52
CA ASP A 94 7.71 -18.49 -13.91
C ASP A 94 6.83 -17.45 -14.62
N GLY A 95 6.02 -16.71 -13.87
CA GLY A 95 5.17 -15.63 -14.35
C GLY A 95 3.93 -16.09 -15.11
N ASN A 96 3.51 -17.36 -14.97
CA ASN A 96 2.27 -17.86 -15.54
C ASN A 96 1.66 -19.00 -14.70
N ALA A 97 0.52 -19.55 -15.13
CA ALA A 97 -0.20 -20.61 -14.42
C ALA A 97 -0.46 -21.84 -15.32
N ASP A 98 0.41 -22.06 -16.31
CA ASP A 98 0.39 -23.19 -17.22
C ASP A 98 1.25 -24.32 -16.65
N ASP A 99 0.74 -25.56 -16.63
CA ASP A 99 1.54 -26.71 -16.22
C ASP A 99 2.46 -27.19 -17.37
N ASN A 100 3.52 -27.92 -17.03
CA ASN A 100 4.50 -28.60 -17.90
C ASN A 100 5.55 -27.68 -18.56
N ASP A 101 5.89 -26.55 -17.96
CA ASP A 101 6.96 -25.65 -18.38
C ASP A 101 8.10 -25.51 -17.33
N GLY A 102 8.03 -26.27 -16.24
CA GLY A 102 9.04 -26.31 -15.20
C GLY A 102 8.59 -25.70 -13.87
N CYS A 103 7.43 -25.03 -13.84
CA CYS A 103 6.78 -24.61 -12.61
C CYS A 103 5.27 -24.91 -12.69
N ALA A 104 4.74 -25.70 -11.78
CA ALA A 104 3.32 -26.02 -11.77
C ALA A 104 2.49 -24.77 -11.38
N ALA A 105 1.20 -24.75 -11.74
CA ALA A 105 0.29 -23.65 -11.39
C ALA A 105 0.06 -23.44 -9.87
N ASP A 106 0.60 -24.33 -9.02
CA ASP A 106 0.63 -24.21 -7.56
C ASP A 106 2.03 -23.88 -7.00
N CYS A 107 2.96 -23.46 -7.86
CA CYS A 107 4.32 -23.04 -7.55
C CYS A 107 5.18 -24.14 -6.92
N THR A 108 4.88 -25.39 -7.30
CA THR A 108 5.74 -26.54 -7.04
C THR A 108 6.61 -26.85 -8.27
N LEU A 109 7.83 -27.33 -8.03
CA LEU A 109 8.72 -27.75 -9.13
C LEU A 109 8.22 -29.03 -9.78
N GLU A 110 8.24 -29.07 -11.12
CA GLU A 110 7.82 -30.22 -11.94
C GLU A 110 8.91 -31.27 -12.22
#